data_AF-A0A4S4L736-F1
#
_entry.id   AF-A0A4S4L736-F1
#
_cell.length_a   1.000
_cell.length_b   1.000
_cell.length_c   1.000
_cell.angle_alpha   90.00
_cell.angle_beta   90.00
_cell.angle_gamma   90.00
#
_symmetry.space_group_name_H-M   'P 1'
#
loop_
_entity.id
_entity.type
_entity.pdbx_description
1 polymer ?
#
loop_
_entity_poly.entity_id
_entity_poly.type
_entity_poly.pdbx_seq_one_letter_code
_entity_poly.pdbx_strand_id
1 'polypeptide(L)'
;MSSSSLPSFNRTAYIRELTPSGIAMAVSAATSEHASNRMLALSQASSFDEVVSTLPLEYRERLRQPLAMLRAHVEQGSAAQASLDKLEQHKANGTWPPQLLGIKPAEFQFHKSFLDANGGEAVNAPINAQFYEYRNAVLNLAIDAKREEAQYFVTETTATKYLPGLRAVLDAAFAEIRERRQKPEWIRHPETGDLSFGKWELDPLVQIQYNRLLDDLPTYASHLIAISSLKEEAAAAKVKAKRELKKSADVEMGDASSSSKSVTQLVDERLSAALKKMGLNDKKGGGPKGKGKGKAQRGKDDDKKKKSSASKKQKPGKNAGPSKKKKSPPKPKGNGKGKQRQN
;
A
#
# COMPACT_ATOMS: atom_id res chain seq x y z
N MET A 1 -7.68 -36.85 16.15
CA MET A 1 -7.68 -37.23 14.72
C MET A 1 -9.09 -37.00 14.23
N SER A 2 -9.45 -36.15 13.28
CA SER A 2 -8.74 -35.36 12.28
C SER A 2 -9.63 -34.15 11.97
N SER A 3 -9.16 -32.91 12.18
CA SER A 3 -9.87 -31.70 11.73
C SER A 3 -9.40 -31.35 10.33
N SER A 4 -10.19 -31.73 9.32
CA SER A 4 -9.95 -31.32 7.93
C SER A 4 -10.39 -29.86 7.75
N SER A 5 -9.49 -28.94 8.08
CA SER A 5 -9.52 -27.55 7.61
C SER A 5 -9.34 -27.57 6.09
N LEU A 6 -10.42 -27.32 5.36
CA LEU A 6 -10.35 -27.07 3.91
C LEU A 6 -9.78 -25.66 3.69
N PRO A 7 -8.83 -25.48 2.75
CA PRO A 7 -8.35 -24.15 2.39
C PRO A 7 -9.47 -23.37 1.69
N SER A 8 -9.90 -22.26 2.32
CA SER A 8 -10.73 -21.24 1.70
C SER A 8 -9.95 -20.61 0.53
N PHE A 9 -10.17 -21.14 -0.67
CA PHE A 9 -9.77 -20.51 -1.91
C PHE A 9 -10.77 -19.39 -2.22
N ASN A 10 -10.48 -18.18 -1.72
CA ASN A 10 -11.08 -16.94 -2.19
C ASN A 10 -10.65 -16.68 -3.66
N ARG A 11 -11.29 -17.38 -4.60
CA ARG A 11 -11.07 -17.27 -6.05
C ARG A 11 -12.09 -16.34 -6.74
N THR A 12 -13.03 -15.78 -6.00
CA THR A 12 -14.21 -15.09 -6.57
C THR A 12 -13.94 -13.67 -7.07
N ALA A 13 -12.85 -13.02 -6.64
CA ALA A 13 -12.54 -11.66 -7.06
C ALA A 13 -11.74 -11.56 -8.37
N TYR A 14 -10.97 -12.60 -8.73
CA TYR A 14 -10.10 -12.58 -9.92
C TYR A 14 -10.66 -13.33 -11.14
N ILE A 15 -11.71 -14.15 -10.98
CA ILE A 15 -12.28 -14.93 -12.11
C ILE A 15 -13.18 -14.07 -13.00
N ARG A 16 -13.64 -12.89 -12.54
CA ARG A 16 -14.45 -12.00 -13.37
C ARG A 16 -13.66 -11.08 -14.29
N GLU A 17 -12.33 -10.98 -14.14
CA GLU A 17 -11.56 -9.90 -14.77
C GLU A 17 -11.60 -9.85 -16.30
N LEU A 18 -12.01 -10.92 -17.01
CA LEU A 18 -12.48 -10.86 -18.41
C LEU A 18 -13.38 -12.07 -18.72
N THR A 19 -14.59 -12.15 -18.15
CA THR A 19 -15.54 -13.18 -18.61
C THR A 19 -16.08 -12.82 -19.99
N PRO A 20 -16.05 -13.73 -20.99
CA PRO A 20 -16.60 -13.45 -22.33
C PRO A 20 -18.05 -12.96 -22.29
N SER A 21 -18.84 -13.43 -21.31
CA SER A 21 -20.23 -13.01 -21.09
C SER A 21 -20.36 -11.55 -20.65
N GLY A 22 -19.46 -11.05 -19.79
CA GLY A 22 -19.47 -9.64 -19.36
C GLY A 22 -19.14 -8.68 -20.50
N ILE A 23 -18.13 -9.03 -21.31
CA ILE A 23 -17.76 -8.25 -22.50
C ILE A 23 -18.87 -8.30 -23.56
N ALA A 24 -19.50 -9.45 -23.79
CA ALA A 24 -20.60 -9.59 -24.72
C ALA A 24 -21.81 -8.73 -24.31
N MET A 25 -22.16 -8.70 -23.03
CA MET A 25 -23.23 -7.81 -22.54
C MET A 25 -22.85 -6.33 -22.64
N ALA A 26 -21.60 -5.96 -22.35
CA ALA A 26 -21.12 -4.59 -22.51
C ALA A 26 -21.19 -4.11 -23.96
N VAL A 27 -20.73 -4.93 -24.92
CA VAL A 27 -20.78 -4.62 -26.35
C VAL A 27 -22.23 -4.55 -26.86
N SER A 28 -23.09 -5.48 -26.44
CA SER A 28 -24.51 -5.46 -26.80
C SER A 28 -25.24 -4.25 -26.22
N ALA A 29 -24.84 -3.79 -25.03
CA ALA A 29 -25.44 -2.61 -24.42
C ALA A 29 -24.97 -1.32 -25.07
N ALA A 30 -23.72 -1.24 -25.55
CA ALA A 30 -23.18 -0.05 -26.23
C ALA A 30 -23.99 0.37 -27.47
N THR A 31 -24.72 -0.57 -28.09
CA THR A 31 -25.61 -0.34 -29.24
C THR A 31 -27.10 -0.34 -28.87
N SER A 32 -27.45 -0.58 -27.60
CA SER A 32 -28.84 -0.68 -27.15
C SER A 32 -29.54 0.69 -27.13
N GLU A 33 -30.76 0.70 -27.65
CA GLU A 33 -31.61 1.89 -27.65
C GLU A 33 -32.13 2.25 -26.25
N HIS A 34 -32.46 1.23 -25.46
CA HIS A 34 -33.02 1.40 -24.13
C HIS A 34 -31.92 1.74 -23.11
N ALA A 35 -32.12 2.84 -22.38
CA ALA A 35 -31.22 3.29 -21.31
C ALA A 35 -31.07 2.24 -20.20
N SER A 36 -32.14 1.52 -19.86
CA SER A 36 -32.14 0.46 -18.85
C SER A 36 -31.09 -0.64 -19.13
N ASN A 37 -30.96 -1.07 -20.38
CA ASN A 37 -29.97 -2.08 -20.77
C ASN A 37 -28.53 -1.54 -20.65
N ARG A 38 -28.32 -0.27 -20.99
CA ARG A 38 -27.02 0.40 -20.85
C ARG A 38 -26.62 0.54 -19.39
N MET A 39 -27.56 0.99 -18.56
CA MET A 39 -27.35 1.11 -17.11
C MET A 39 -27.15 -0.25 -16.44
N LEU A 40 -27.84 -1.29 -16.90
CA LEU A 40 -27.65 -2.66 -16.39
C LEU A 40 -26.24 -3.16 -16.70
N ALA A 41 -25.77 -3.01 -17.94
CA ALA A 41 -24.41 -3.42 -18.32
C ALA A 41 -23.35 -2.63 -17.55
N LEU A 42 -23.55 -1.32 -17.38
CA LEU A 42 -22.69 -0.49 -16.54
C LEU A 42 -22.67 -0.97 -15.09
N SER A 43 -23.84 -1.27 -14.50
CA SER A 43 -23.93 -1.74 -13.11
C SER A 43 -23.19 -3.06 -12.86
N GLN A 44 -23.06 -3.89 -13.90
CA GLN A 44 -22.34 -5.16 -13.84
C GLN A 44 -20.85 -5.01 -14.09
N ALA A 45 -20.41 -3.90 -14.69
CA ALA A 45 -19.01 -3.60 -14.87
C ALA A 45 -18.32 -3.41 -13.51
N SER A 46 -17.22 -4.13 -13.32
CA SER A 46 -16.44 -4.20 -12.07
C SER A 46 -15.00 -3.70 -12.23
N SER A 47 -14.59 -3.46 -13.47
CA SER A 47 -13.28 -2.94 -13.83
C SER A 47 -13.38 -1.71 -14.72
N PHE A 48 -12.29 -0.94 -14.77
CA PHE A 48 -12.18 0.22 -15.65
C PHE A 48 -12.38 -0.17 -17.12
N ASP A 49 -11.76 -1.27 -17.55
CA ASP A 49 -11.85 -1.74 -18.93
C ASP A 49 -13.26 -2.19 -19.30
N GLU A 50 -13.98 -2.81 -18.37
CA GLU A 50 -15.40 -3.18 -18.57
C GLU A 50 -16.27 -1.93 -18.73
N VAL A 51 -16.08 -0.91 -17.89
CA VAL A 51 -16.80 0.37 -18.02
C VAL A 51 -16.50 1.01 -19.38
N VAL A 52 -15.23 1.10 -19.76
CA VAL A 52 -14.85 1.66 -21.08
C VAL A 52 -15.42 0.82 -22.23
N SER A 53 -15.53 -0.50 -22.06
CA SER A 53 -16.11 -1.39 -23.08
C SER A 53 -17.62 -1.21 -23.28
N THR A 54 -18.35 -0.70 -22.28
CA THR A 54 -19.78 -0.37 -22.44
C THR A 54 -20.02 0.91 -23.24
N LEU A 55 -18.99 1.74 -23.42
CA LEU A 55 -19.08 2.93 -24.27
C LEU A 55 -19.19 2.54 -25.76
N PRO A 56 -19.95 3.33 -26.54
CA PRO A 56 -19.88 3.34 -28.00
C PRO A 56 -18.45 3.34 -28.55
N LEU A 57 -18.19 2.48 -29.54
CA LEU A 57 -16.86 2.23 -30.10
C LEU A 57 -16.13 3.51 -30.53
N GLU A 58 -16.83 4.41 -31.23
CA GLU A 58 -16.27 5.64 -31.80
C GLU A 58 -15.80 6.65 -30.72
N TYR A 59 -16.35 6.56 -29.52
CA TYR A 59 -16.06 7.47 -28.40
C TYR A 59 -15.12 6.84 -27.37
N ARG A 60 -15.01 5.51 -27.37
CA ARG A 60 -14.31 4.72 -26.36
C ARG A 60 -12.89 5.20 -26.11
N GLU A 61 -12.06 5.26 -27.15
CA GLU A 61 -10.65 5.63 -27.02
C GLU A 61 -10.46 7.11 -26.69
N ARG A 62 -11.38 7.97 -27.13
CA ARG A 62 -11.35 9.42 -26.83
C ARG A 62 -11.63 9.68 -25.34
N LEU A 63 -12.60 8.97 -24.77
CA LEU A 63 -13.01 9.10 -23.37
C LEU A 63 -12.14 8.30 -22.40
N ARG A 64 -11.39 7.32 -22.88
CA ARG A 64 -10.53 6.44 -22.06
C ARG A 64 -9.58 7.23 -21.17
N GLN A 65 -8.79 8.13 -21.74
CA GLN A 65 -7.79 8.89 -20.98
C GLN A 65 -8.44 9.85 -19.95
N PRO A 66 -9.45 10.67 -20.30
CA PRO A 66 -10.15 11.48 -19.32
C PRO A 66 -10.77 10.68 -18.16
N LEU A 67 -11.38 9.53 -18.45
CA LEU A 67 -11.94 8.65 -17.41
C LEU A 67 -10.84 8.01 -16.55
N ALA A 68 -9.68 7.69 -17.13
CA ALA A 68 -8.53 7.20 -16.37
C ALA A 68 -7.97 8.26 -15.41
N MET A 69 -7.95 9.53 -15.82
CA MET A 69 -7.56 10.65 -14.95
C MET A 69 -8.52 10.79 -13.76
N LEU A 70 -9.83 10.68 -14.00
CA LEU A 70 -10.84 10.71 -12.92
C LEU A 70 -10.60 9.60 -11.90
N ARG A 71 -10.35 8.37 -12.37
CA ARG A 71 -9.98 7.25 -11.51
C ARG A 71 -8.73 7.56 -10.69
N ALA A 72 -7.70 8.11 -11.33
CA ALA A 72 -6.44 8.44 -10.66
C ALA A 72 -6.64 9.47 -9.53
N HIS A 73 -7.54 10.45 -9.70
CA HIS A 73 -7.89 11.39 -8.64
C HIS A 73 -8.52 10.69 -7.41
N VAL A 74 -9.35 9.67 -7.62
CA VAL A 74 -9.93 8.88 -6.51
C VAL A 74 -8.84 8.10 -5.77
N GLU A 75 -7.95 7.44 -6.51
CA GLU A 75 -6.83 6.69 -5.94
C GLU A 75 -5.89 7.62 -5.15
N GLN A 76 -5.55 8.78 -5.71
CA GLN A 76 -4.73 9.80 -5.04
C GLN A 76 -5.42 10.37 -3.79
N GLY A 77 -6.72 10.64 -3.85
CA GLY A 77 -7.51 11.08 -2.70
C GLY A 77 -7.52 10.06 -1.56
N SER A 78 -7.68 8.77 -1.90
CA SER A 78 -7.63 7.69 -0.90
C SER A 78 -6.25 7.58 -0.25
N ALA A 79 -5.17 7.76 -1.02
CA ALA A 79 -3.81 7.72 -0.52
C ALA A 79 -3.49 8.93 0.38
N ALA A 80 -3.97 10.11 0.01
CA ALA A 80 -3.89 11.32 0.82
C ALA A 80 -4.62 11.14 2.17
N GLN A 81 -5.85 10.62 2.14
CA GLN A 81 -6.64 10.32 3.34
C GLN A 81 -5.92 9.30 4.24
N ALA A 82 -5.38 8.21 3.68
CA ALA A 82 -4.63 7.22 4.44
C ALA A 82 -3.32 7.78 5.03
N SER A 83 -2.73 8.81 4.42
CA SER A 83 -1.59 9.54 4.97
C SER A 83 -2.00 10.45 6.12
N LEU A 84 -3.13 11.16 5.98
CA LEU A 84 -3.71 12.00 7.03
C LEU A 84 -4.03 11.17 8.27
N ASP A 85 -4.73 10.04 8.11
CA ASP A 85 -5.07 9.14 9.22
C ASP A 85 -3.83 8.70 10.01
N LYS A 86 -2.70 8.47 9.33
CA LYS A 86 -1.43 8.10 9.99
C LYS A 86 -0.84 9.26 10.77
N LEU A 87 -0.88 10.48 10.25
CA LEU A 87 -0.38 11.66 10.95
C LEU A 87 -1.24 11.97 12.18
N GLU A 88 -2.57 11.86 12.06
CA GLU A 88 -3.50 12.01 13.17
C GLU A 88 -3.29 10.91 14.22
N GLN A 89 -3.03 9.66 13.81
CA GLN A 89 -2.63 8.58 14.74
C GLN A 89 -1.32 8.89 15.48
N HIS A 90 -0.33 9.46 14.81
CA HIS A 90 0.91 9.86 15.47
C HIS A 90 0.65 10.91 16.54
N LYS A 91 -0.13 11.95 16.22
CA LYS A 91 -0.55 12.99 17.15
C LYS A 91 -1.32 12.42 18.34
N ALA A 92 -2.30 11.54 18.09
CA ALA A 92 -3.11 10.91 19.14
C ALA A 92 -2.29 10.04 20.09
N ASN A 93 -1.31 9.30 19.55
CA ASN A 93 -0.44 8.42 20.35
C ASN A 93 0.73 9.16 21.03
N GLY A 94 0.88 10.48 20.82
CA GLY A 94 2.08 11.22 21.28
C GLY A 94 3.38 10.74 20.63
N THR A 95 3.29 10.12 19.46
CA THR A 95 4.44 9.62 18.69
C THR A 95 4.73 10.52 17.49
N TRP A 96 5.85 10.30 16.81
CA TRP A 96 6.30 11.18 15.75
C TRP A 96 6.44 10.45 14.42
N PRO A 97 6.00 11.07 13.30
CA PRO A 97 6.30 10.56 11.97
C PRO A 97 7.81 10.48 11.73
N PRO A 98 8.29 9.59 10.84
CA PRO A 98 9.72 9.41 10.56
C PRO A 98 10.47 10.71 10.23
N GLN A 99 9.81 11.63 9.52
CA GLN A 99 10.34 12.93 9.12
C GLN A 99 10.67 13.82 10.33
N LEU A 100 9.86 13.74 11.41
CA LEU A 100 10.08 14.49 12.65
C LEU A 100 10.86 13.69 13.69
N LEU A 101 10.89 12.36 13.59
CA LEU A 101 11.67 11.49 14.48
C LEU A 101 13.18 11.63 14.24
N GLY A 102 13.59 11.87 12.99
CA GLY A 102 15.01 12.02 12.63
C GLY A 102 15.64 13.34 13.06
N ILE A 103 14.82 14.34 13.40
CA ILE A 103 15.30 15.65 13.84
C ILE A 103 15.66 15.54 15.33
N LYS A 104 16.86 16.00 15.69
CA LYS A 104 17.34 16.03 17.09
C LYS A 104 17.35 17.46 17.61
N PRO A 105 17.17 17.65 18.94
CA PRO A 105 17.38 18.95 19.56
C PRO A 105 18.83 19.42 19.35
N ALA A 106 19.03 20.74 19.35
CA ALA A 106 20.36 21.31 19.28
C ALA A 106 21.14 21.00 20.56
N GLU A 107 22.33 20.43 20.42
CA GLU A 107 23.23 20.14 21.54
C GLU A 107 24.30 21.23 21.62
N PHE A 108 24.28 22.01 22.70
CA PHE A 108 25.30 23.02 22.98
C PHE A 108 26.32 22.48 23.98
N GLN A 109 27.60 22.64 23.65
CA GLN A 109 28.70 22.25 24.53
C GLN A 109 28.89 23.35 25.58
N PHE A 110 28.39 23.13 26.78
CA PHE A 110 28.63 24.02 27.92
C PHE A 110 29.85 23.55 28.72
N HIS A 111 30.55 24.49 29.35
CA HIS A 111 31.69 24.15 30.20
C HIS A 111 31.23 23.37 31.44
N LYS A 112 31.99 22.34 31.82
CA LYS A 112 31.60 21.43 32.91
C LYS A 112 31.32 22.15 34.23
N SER A 113 32.17 23.12 34.61
CA SER A 113 31.96 23.91 35.85
C SER A 113 30.67 24.72 35.87
N PHE A 114 30.16 25.12 34.70
CA PHE A 114 28.88 25.81 34.57
C PHE A 114 27.70 24.86 34.72
N LEU A 115 27.80 23.65 34.14
CA LEU A 115 26.79 22.62 34.29
C LEU A 115 26.72 22.06 35.72
N ASP A 116 27.87 21.96 36.40
CA ASP A 116 27.95 21.51 37.79
C ASP A 116 27.34 22.55 38.75
N ALA A 117 27.45 23.85 38.45
CA ALA A 117 26.88 24.92 39.26
C ALA A 117 25.37 25.15 39.04
N ASN A 118 24.90 25.00 37.81
CA ASN A 118 23.52 25.34 37.42
C ASN A 118 22.61 24.13 37.18
N GLY A 119 23.16 22.91 37.26
CA GLY A 119 22.45 21.68 36.89
C GLY A 119 22.29 21.57 35.37
N GLY A 120 23.10 20.75 34.72
CA GLY A 120 23.13 20.66 33.25
C GLY A 120 21.80 20.29 32.59
N GLU A 121 20.90 19.64 33.31
CA GLU A 121 19.55 19.32 32.84
C GLU A 121 18.63 20.56 32.82
N ALA A 122 18.77 21.46 33.80
CA ALA A 122 18.01 22.70 33.88
C ALA A 122 18.37 23.69 32.76
N VAL A 123 19.64 23.69 32.33
CA VAL A 123 20.12 24.51 31.20
C VAL A 123 19.58 24.00 29.86
N ASN A 124 19.49 22.67 29.69
CA ASN A 124 19.01 22.05 28.44
C ASN A 124 17.48 21.94 28.36
N ALA A 125 16.77 21.95 29.49
CA ALA A 125 15.32 21.87 29.56
C ALA A 125 14.57 22.90 28.68
N PRO A 126 14.89 24.21 28.70
CA PRO A 126 14.18 25.19 27.87
C PRO A 126 14.45 24.99 26.36
N ILE A 127 15.67 24.56 26.00
CA ILE A 127 16.05 24.26 24.61
C ILE A 127 15.25 23.05 24.10
N ASN A 128 15.15 22.00 24.92
CA ASN A 128 14.35 20.83 24.61
C ASN A 128 12.85 21.17 24.55
N ALA A 129 12.35 22.03 25.44
CA ALA A 129 10.96 22.47 25.43
C ALA A 129 10.59 23.18 24.10
N GLN A 130 11.41 24.14 23.66
CA GLN A 130 11.20 24.79 22.36
C GLN A 130 11.30 23.80 21.19
N PHE A 131 12.20 22.82 21.28
CA PHE A 131 12.30 21.79 20.26
C PHE A 131 11.02 20.93 20.14
N TYR A 132 10.40 20.55 21.25
CA TYR A 132 9.12 19.83 21.23
C TYR A 132 7.96 20.71 20.74
N GLU A 133 7.96 21.99 21.08
CA GLU A 133 6.99 22.96 20.56
C GLU A 133 7.09 23.09 19.03
N TYR A 134 8.30 23.20 18.50
CA TYR A 134 8.56 23.18 17.05
C TYR A 134 8.00 21.90 16.40
N ARG A 135 8.28 20.72 16.96
CA ARG A 135 7.79 19.46 16.38
C ARG A 135 6.27 19.38 16.37
N ASN A 136 5.61 19.84 17.43
CA ASN A 136 4.15 19.92 17.50
C ASN A 136 3.60 20.88 16.44
N ALA A 137 4.20 22.06 16.30
CA ALA A 137 3.79 23.04 15.29
C ALA A 137 3.91 22.48 13.87
N VAL A 138 5.04 21.86 13.53
CA VAL A 138 5.23 21.25 12.20
C VAL A 138 4.28 20.08 11.96
N LEU A 139 4.03 19.24 12.97
CA LEU A 139 3.07 18.13 12.84
C LEU A 139 1.65 18.65 12.57
N ASN A 140 1.22 19.71 13.26
CA ASN A 140 -0.09 20.32 13.04
C ASN A 140 -0.20 20.90 11.63
N LEU A 141 0.79 21.68 11.19
CA LEU A 141 0.83 22.22 9.83
C LEU A 141 0.79 21.13 8.76
N ALA A 142 1.51 20.01 9.00
CA ALA A 142 1.48 18.87 8.09
C ALA A 142 0.11 18.19 8.03
N ILE A 143 -0.59 18.08 9.17
CA ILE A 143 -1.96 17.54 9.22
C ILE A 143 -2.92 18.46 8.45
N ASP A 144 -2.84 19.78 8.67
CA ASP A 144 -3.70 20.76 8.01
C ASP A 144 -3.47 20.76 6.49
N ALA A 145 -2.21 20.79 6.05
CA ALA A 145 -1.87 20.70 4.63
C ALA A 145 -2.34 19.38 3.99
N LYS A 146 -2.21 18.26 4.70
CA LYS A 146 -2.73 16.96 4.23
C LYS A 146 -4.25 16.91 4.18
N ARG A 147 -4.93 17.64 5.06
CA ARG A 147 -6.40 17.76 5.06
C ARG A 147 -6.87 18.55 3.85
N GLU A 148 -6.20 19.65 3.52
CA GLU A 148 -6.46 20.42 2.31
C GLU A 148 -6.20 19.61 1.03
N GLU A 149 -5.10 18.84 0.98
CA GLU A 149 -4.81 17.94 -0.13
C GLU A 149 -5.89 16.87 -0.31
N ALA A 150 -6.37 16.26 0.78
CA ALA A 150 -7.45 15.28 0.71
C ALA A 150 -8.77 15.92 0.20
N GLN A 151 -9.10 17.13 0.68
CA GLN A 151 -10.26 17.87 0.20
C GLN A 151 -10.16 18.27 -1.27
N TYR A 152 -8.97 18.63 -1.75
CA TYR A 152 -8.73 18.92 -3.17
C TYR A 152 -9.20 17.77 -4.06
N PHE A 153 -8.79 16.52 -3.78
CA PHE A 153 -9.21 15.37 -4.58
C PHE A 153 -10.71 15.05 -4.47
N VAL A 154 -11.36 15.34 -3.32
CA VAL A 154 -12.82 15.26 -3.19
C VAL A 154 -13.51 16.30 -4.09
N THR A 155 -12.96 17.51 -4.18
CA THR A 155 -13.52 18.54 -5.07
C THR A 155 -13.33 18.18 -6.55
N GLU A 156 -12.17 17.67 -6.95
CA GLU A 156 -11.89 17.26 -8.34
C GLU A 156 -12.77 16.09 -8.81
N THR A 157 -13.20 15.22 -7.88
CA THR A 157 -14.11 14.09 -8.16
C THR A 157 -15.59 14.49 -8.15
N THR A 158 -15.91 15.78 -7.97
CA THR A 158 -17.30 16.29 -8.02
C THR A 158 -17.76 16.53 -9.47
N ALA A 159 -19.02 16.22 -9.76
CA ALA A 159 -19.61 16.34 -11.09
C ALA A 159 -19.42 17.72 -11.75
N THR A 160 -19.47 18.78 -10.96
CA THR A 160 -19.26 20.16 -11.44
C THR A 160 -17.85 20.40 -11.98
N LYS A 161 -16.85 19.64 -11.54
CA LYS A 161 -15.44 19.76 -11.96
C LYS A 161 -15.12 18.88 -13.16
N TYR A 162 -15.47 17.59 -13.11
CA TYR A 162 -15.06 16.66 -14.16
C TYR A 162 -15.97 16.70 -15.40
N LEU A 163 -17.27 16.99 -15.27
CA LEU A 163 -18.22 16.91 -16.39
C LEU A 163 -17.89 17.87 -17.54
N PRO A 164 -17.52 19.15 -17.30
CA PRO A 164 -17.19 20.06 -18.40
C PRO A 164 -16.05 19.54 -19.29
N GLY A 165 -15.01 18.95 -18.68
CA GLY A 165 -13.88 18.37 -19.40
C GLY A 165 -14.28 17.15 -20.22
N LEU A 166 -15.07 16.24 -19.64
CA LEU A 166 -15.57 15.06 -20.37
C LEU A 166 -16.48 15.46 -21.53
N ARG A 167 -17.35 16.45 -21.33
CA ARG A 167 -18.24 16.96 -22.37
C ARG A 167 -17.47 17.59 -23.52
N ALA A 168 -16.45 18.40 -23.23
CA ALA A 168 -15.62 18.99 -24.28
C ALA A 168 -14.96 17.93 -25.19
N VAL A 169 -14.49 16.82 -24.61
CA VAL A 169 -13.93 15.70 -25.38
C VAL A 169 -15.01 15.00 -26.22
N LEU A 170 -16.20 14.83 -25.66
CA LEU A 170 -17.34 14.22 -26.37
C LEU A 170 -17.80 15.10 -27.56
N ASP A 171 -17.93 16.41 -27.35
CA ASP A 171 -18.34 17.38 -28.35
C ASP A 171 -17.33 17.43 -29.51
N ALA A 172 -16.02 17.42 -29.19
CA ALA A 172 -14.96 17.36 -30.19
C ALA A 172 -15.00 16.06 -31.01
N ALA A 173 -15.21 14.91 -30.34
CA ALA A 173 -15.35 13.64 -31.02
C ALA A 173 -16.59 13.60 -31.94
N PHE A 174 -17.71 14.15 -31.48
CA PHE A 174 -18.94 14.24 -32.28
C PHE A 174 -18.75 15.10 -33.53
N ALA A 175 -18.05 16.24 -33.43
CA ALA A 175 -17.76 17.09 -34.58
C ALA A 175 -17.00 16.32 -35.68
N GLU A 176 -15.97 15.55 -35.31
CA GLU A 176 -15.21 14.72 -36.26
C GLU A 176 -16.06 13.58 -36.87
N ILE A 177 -16.88 12.89 -36.05
CA ILE A 177 -17.68 11.76 -36.52
C ILE A 177 -18.77 12.25 -37.48
N ARG A 178 -19.37 13.41 -37.19
CA ARG A 178 -20.41 14.04 -38.03
C ARG A 178 -19.92 14.31 -39.45
N GLU A 179 -18.65 14.68 -39.62
CA GLU A 179 -18.06 14.92 -40.94
C GLU A 179 -17.79 13.61 -41.69
N ARG A 180 -17.39 12.54 -40.99
CA ARG A 180 -17.07 11.25 -41.61
C ARG A 180 -18.31 10.41 -41.94
N ARG A 181 -19.37 10.51 -41.16
CA ARG A 181 -20.59 9.69 -41.28
C ARG A 181 -21.75 10.50 -41.86
N GLN A 182 -21.58 10.87 -43.12
CA GLN A 182 -22.66 11.42 -43.94
C GLN A 182 -23.23 10.32 -44.83
N LYS A 183 -24.55 10.29 -44.96
CA LYS A 183 -25.27 9.41 -45.88
C LYS A 183 -25.79 10.24 -47.06
N PRO A 184 -25.79 9.69 -48.29
CA PRO A 184 -26.40 10.36 -49.42
C PRO A 184 -27.92 10.32 -49.28
N GLU A 185 -28.56 11.47 -49.41
CA GLU A 185 -30.00 11.58 -49.58
C GLU A 185 -30.34 11.30 -51.04
N TRP A 186 -31.17 10.29 -51.26
CA TRP A 186 -31.66 9.93 -52.59
C TRP A 186 -33.05 10.52 -52.81
N ILE A 187 -33.18 11.35 -53.84
CA ILE A 187 -34.46 11.94 -54.23
C ILE A 187 -35.09 11.01 -55.27
N ARG A 188 -36.28 10.50 -54.96
CA ARG A 188 -37.04 9.69 -55.91
C ARG A 188 -37.93 10.59 -56.75
N HIS A 189 -37.71 10.62 -58.05
CA HIS A 189 -38.56 11.40 -58.95
C HIS A 189 -39.90 10.66 -59.13
N PRO A 190 -41.04 11.30 -58.79
CA PRO A 190 -42.35 10.64 -58.83
C PRO A 190 -42.82 10.33 -60.27
N GLU A 191 -42.28 11.02 -61.27
CA GLU A 191 -42.71 10.91 -62.67
C GLU A 191 -41.96 9.83 -63.46
N THR A 192 -40.65 9.66 -63.24
CA THR A 192 -39.83 8.67 -63.95
C THR A 192 -39.49 7.45 -63.11
N GLY A 193 -39.65 7.53 -61.79
CA GLY A 193 -39.24 6.48 -60.85
C GLY A 193 -37.73 6.41 -60.59
N ASP A 194 -36.94 7.25 -61.26
CA ASP A 194 -35.49 7.31 -61.15
C ASP A 194 -35.04 7.92 -59.81
N LEU A 195 -33.93 7.41 -59.28
CA LEU A 195 -33.26 7.99 -58.11
C LEU A 195 -32.16 8.95 -58.58
N SER A 196 -32.24 10.19 -58.12
CA SER A 196 -31.16 11.17 -58.26
C SER A 196 -30.48 11.42 -56.92
N PHE A 197 -29.19 11.74 -56.99
CA PHE A 197 -28.43 12.16 -55.82
C PHE A 197 -28.84 13.57 -55.41
N GLY A 198 -29.26 13.75 -54.15
CA GLY A 198 -29.61 15.05 -53.58
C GLY A 198 -28.43 15.71 -52.87
N LYS A 199 -28.32 15.49 -51.57
CA LYS A 199 -27.28 16.07 -50.71
C LYS A 199 -26.73 15.05 -49.74
N TRP A 200 -25.60 15.37 -49.12
CA TRP A 200 -25.10 14.63 -47.98
C TRP A 200 -25.85 15.06 -46.72
N GLU A 201 -26.50 14.11 -46.05
CA GLU A 201 -27.19 14.31 -44.77
C GLU A 201 -26.40 13.60 -43.65
N LEU A 202 -26.44 14.15 -42.44
CA LEU A 202 -25.92 13.44 -41.27
C LEU A 202 -26.74 12.17 -41.02
N ASP A 203 -26.07 11.06 -40.73
CA ASP A 203 -26.74 9.85 -40.26
C ASP A 203 -27.43 10.13 -38.90
N PRO A 204 -28.78 10.01 -38.81
CA PRO A 204 -29.52 10.24 -37.56
C PRO A 204 -29.03 9.38 -36.40
N LEU A 205 -28.47 8.19 -36.69
CA LEU A 205 -27.95 7.29 -35.67
C LEU A 205 -26.77 7.92 -34.90
N VAL A 206 -25.93 8.70 -35.57
CA VAL A 206 -24.79 9.38 -34.96
C VAL A 206 -25.26 10.42 -33.95
N GLN A 207 -26.31 11.18 -34.30
CA GLN A 207 -26.88 12.20 -33.43
C GLN A 207 -27.60 11.59 -32.23
N ILE A 208 -28.37 10.51 -32.44
CA ILE A 208 -29.03 9.77 -31.37
C ILE A 208 -28.00 9.18 -30.40
N GLN A 209 -26.92 8.58 -30.91
CA GLN A 209 -25.89 7.98 -30.08
C GLN A 209 -25.13 9.03 -29.25
N TYR A 210 -24.83 10.18 -29.83
CA TYR A 210 -24.23 11.31 -29.11
C TYR A 210 -25.13 11.80 -27.97
N ASN A 211 -26.42 12.05 -28.23
CA ASN A 211 -27.36 12.52 -27.21
C ASN A 211 -27.50 11.51 -26.06
N ARG A 212 -27.63 10.21 -26.38
CA ARG A 212 -27.68 9.14 -25.37
C ARG A 212 -26.42 9.11 -24.52
N LEU A 213 -25.24 9.24 -25.15
CA LEU A 213 -23.98 9.24 -24.43
C LEU A 213 -23.81 10.49 -23.56
N LEU A 214 -24.31 11.63 -24.02
CA LEU A 214 -24.30 12.88 -23.24
C LEU A 214 -25.14 12.74 -21.96
N ASP A 215 -26.31 12.12 -22.05
CA ASP A 215 -27.19 11.86 -20.90
C ASP A 215 -26.57 10.83 -19.91
N ASP A 216 -25.91 9.80 -20.45
CA ASP A 216 -25.33 8.71 -19.64
C ASP A 216 -23.94 9.07 -19.05
N LEU A 217 -23.27 10.11 -19.55
CA LEU A 217 -21.90 10.50 -19.19
C LEU A 217 -21.67 10.66 -17.68
N PRO A 218 -22.57 11.33 -16.91
CA PRO A 218 -22.41 11.44 -15.46
C PRO A 218 -22.44 10.08 -14.76
N THR A 219 -23.24 9.14 -15.28
CA THR A 219 -23.39 7.80 -14.70
C THR A 219 -22.16 6.94 -14.92
N TYR A 220 -21.52 7.03 -16.10
CA TYR A 220 -20.23 6.38 -16.35
C TYR A 220 -19.15 6.86 -15.37
N ALA A 221 -19.07 8.17 -15.17
CA ALA A 221 -18.11 8.78 -14.26
C ALA A 221 -18.36 8.39 -12.79
N SER A 222 -19.61 8.48 -12.33
CA SER A 222 -19.98 8.14 -10.94
C SER A 222 -19.76 6.66 -10.63
N HIS A 223 -20.09 5.77 -11.57
CA HIS A 223 -19.84 4.33 -11.41
C HIS A 223 -18.35 4.00 -11.32
N LEU A 224 -17.54 4.66 -12.14
CA LEU A 224 -16.08 4.51 -12.11
C LEU A 224 -15.49 5.00 -10.79
N ILE A 225 -15.97 6.14 -10.27
CA ILE A 225 -15.60 6.64 -8.93
C ILE A 225 -15.96 5.58 -7.88
N ALA A 226 -17.18 5.04 -7.90
CA ALA A 226 -17.64 4.03 -6.95
C ALA A 226 -16.78 2.76 -6.98
N ILE A 227 -16.45 2.23 -8.16
CA ILE A 227 -15.55 1.08 -8.31
C ILE A 227 -14.20 1.37 -7.66
N SER A 228 -13.59 2.53 -7.94
CA SER A 228 -12.29 2.87 -7.37
C SER A 228 -12.35 3.02 -5.84
N SER A 229 -13.37 3.71 -5.31
CA SER A 229 -13.56 3.85 -3.87
C SER A 229 -13.73 2.50 -3.17
N LEU A 230 -14.57 1.61 -3.72
CA LEU A 230 -14.78 0.26 -3.17
C LEU A 230 -13.51 -0.59 -3.18
N LYS A 231 -12.66 -0.45 -4.22
CA LYS A 231 -11.36 -1.15 -4.28
C LYS A 231 -10.43 -0.67 -3.17
N GLU A 232 -10.35 0.63 -2.95
CA GLU A 232 -9.52 1.22 -1.90
C GLU A 232 -10.04 0.89 -0.50
N GLU A 233 -11.36 0.92 -0.29
CA GLU A 233 -11.99 0.48 0.96
C GLU A 233 -11.70 -0.99 1.26
N ALA A 234 -11.81 -1.87 0.26
CA ALA A 234 -11.48 -3.28 0.41
C ALA A 234 -9.98 -3.49 0.70
N ALA A 235 -9.10 -2.72 0.09
CA ALA A 235 -7.66 -2.74 0.39
C ALA A 235 -7.38 -2.27 1.83
N ALA A 236 -8.01 -1.18 2.26
CA ALA A 236 -7.91 -0.65 3.62
C ALA A 236 -8.43 -1.65 4.67
N ALA A 237 -9.57 -2.31 4.40
CA ALA A 237 -10.14 -3.33 5.26
C ALA A 237 -9.19 -4.53 5.43
N LYS A 238 -8.55 -4.99 4.34
CA LYS A 238 -7.53 -6.05 4.40
C LYS A 238 -6.33 -5.64 5.26
N VAL A 239 -5.88 -4.39 5.15
CA VAL A 239 -4.77 -3.88 5.98
C VAL A 239 -5.18 -3.80 7.46
N LYS A 240 -6.40 -3.34 7.77
CA LYS A 240 -6.94 -3.31 9.14
C LYS A 240 -7.03 -4.71 9.73
N ALA A 241 -7.63 -5.67 9.02
CA ALA A 241 -7.71 -7.06 9.44
C ALA A 241 -6.33 -7.68 9.70
N LYS A 242 -5.33 -7.41 8.83
CA LYS A 242 -3.94 -7.86 9.07
C LYS A 242 -3.32 -7.24 10.33
N ARG A 243 -3.62 -5.97 10.62
CA ARG A 243 -3.12 -5.29 11.83
C ARG A 243 -3.76 -5.88 13.08
N GLU A 244 -5.06 -6.18 13.06
CA GLU A 244 -5.78 -6.81 14.16
C GLU A 244 -5.26 -8.22 14.43
N LEU A 245 -5.07 -9.04 13.39
CA LEU A 245 -4.47 -10.38 13.52
C LEU A 245 -3.07 -10.34 14.13
N LYS A 246 -2.26 -9.33 13.77
CA LYS A 246 -0.94 -9.15 14.39
C LYS A 246 -1.07 -8.79 15.87
N LYS A 247 -1.97 -7.87 16.21
CA LYS A 247 -2.21 -7.48 17.61
C LYS A 247 -2.69 -8.66 18.45
N SER A 248 -3.61 -9.48 17.94
CA SER A 248 -4.08 -10.66 18.67
C SER A 248 -2.98 -11.70 18.85
N ALA A 249 -2.16 -11.95 17.82
CA ALA A 249 -1.02 -12.85 17.92
C ALA A 249 0.05 -12.36 18.91
N ASP A 250 0.35 -11.06 18.93
CA ASP A 250 1.31 -10.48 19.88
C ASP A 250 0.78 -10.58 21.34
N VAL A 251 -0.54 -10.48 21.56
CA VAL A 251 -1.16 -10.69 22.88
C VAL A 251 -1.09 -12.15 23.32
N GLU A 252 -1.43 -13.11 22.44
CA GLU A 252 -1.36 -14.55 22.77
C GLU A 252 0.07 -15.03 23.04
N MET A 253 1.06 -14.51 22.31
CA MET A 253 2.48 -14.80 22.57
C MET A 253 3.00 -14.07 23.81
N GLY A 254 2.50 -12.88 24.10
CA GLY A 254 2.77 -12.15 25.34
C GLY A 254 2.30 -12.93 26.57
N ASP A 255 1.11 -13.51 26.51
CA ASP A 255 0.52 -14.30 27.61
C ASP A 255 1.13 -15.71 27.74
N ALA A 256 1.63 -16.27 26.64
CA ALA A 256 2.46 -17.47 26.67
C ALA A 256 3.86 -17.21 27.27
N SER A 257 4.36 -15.97 27.23
CA SER A 257 5.67 -15.59 27.81
C SER A 257 5.59 -15.15 29.28
N SER A 258 4.44 -14.64 29.73
CA SER A 258 4.17 -14.27 31.12
C SER A 258 3.85 -15.49 32.00
N SER A 259 3.43 -16.61 31.41
CA SER A 259 3.23 -17.91 32.09
C SER A 259 4.46 -18.82 32.04
N SER A 260 5.65 -18.27 32.30
CA SER A 260 6.92 -19.04 32.30
C SER A 260 7.12 -19.93 33.54
N LYS A 261 6.10 -20.71 33.94
CA LYS A 261 6.39 -22.02 34.53
C LYS A 261 6.75 -22.93 33.36
N SER A 262 8.03 -23.25 33.20
CA SER A 262 8.48 -24.08 32.09
C SER A 262 7.70 -25.40 32.08
N VAL A 263 7.40 -25.94 30.90
CA VAL A 263 6.74 -27.24 30.76
C VAL A 263 7.48 -28.32 31.56
N THR A 264 8.81 -28.21 31.67
CA THR A 264 9.65 -29.04 32.54
C THR A 264 9.33 -28.89 34.02
N GLN A 265 9.09 -27.68 34.53
CA GLN A 265 8.68 -27.46 35.92
C GLN A 265 7.28 -28.02 36.22
N LEU A 266 6.33 -27.91 35.28
CA LEU A 266 5.01 -28.52 35.43
C LEU A 266 5.08 -30.05 35.43
N VAL A 267 5.98 -30.62 34.63
CA VAL A 267 6.25 -32.07 34.59
C VAL A 267 6.94 -32.53 35.87
N ASP A 268 7.92 -31.78 36.40
CA ASP A 268 8.60 -32.09 37.66
C ASP A 268 7.66 -31.94 38.88
N GLU A 269 6.75 -30.97 38.87
CA GLU A 269 5.75 -30.78 39.93
C GLU A 269 4.72 -31.93 39.91
N ARG A 270 4.34 -32.40 38.71
CA ARG A 270 3.46 -33.56 38.53
C ARG A 270 4.16 -34.88 38.90
N LEU A 271 5.42 -35.07 38.52
CA LEU A 271 6.23 -36.24 38.85
C LEU A 271 6.54 -36.30 40.35
N SER A 272 6.91 -35.19 40.97
CA SER A 272 7.15 -35.14 42.42
C SER A 272 5.87 -35.35 43.24
N ALA A 273 4.72 -34.86 42.77
CA ALA A 273 3.43 -35.15 43.39
C ALA A 273 3.02 -36.63 43.22
N ALA A 274 3.31 -37.25 42.08
CA ALA A 274 3.08 -38.68 41.86
C ALA A 274 4.02 -39.57 42.68
N LEU A 275 5.31 -39.20 42.78
CA LEU A 275 6.31 -39.90 43.61
C LEU A 275 6.00 -39.79 45.11
N LYS A 276 5.51 -38.64 45.58
CA LYS A 276 5.00 -38.48 46.95
C LYS A 276 3.75 -39.31 47.22
N LYS A 277 2.86 -39.46 46.24
CA LYS A 277 1.70 -40.37 46.32
C LYS A 277 2.08 -41.85 46.30
N MET A 278 3.22 -42.21 45.70
CA MET A 278 3.76 -43.57 45.66
C MET A 278 4.70 -43.91 46.82
N GLY A 279 4.92 -42.98 47.76
CA GLY A 279 5.64 -43.27 49.02
C GLY A 279 7.16 -43.45 48.91
N LEU A 280 7.78 -43.14 47.76
CA LEU A 280 9.25 -43.16 47.63
C LEU A 280 9.83 -41.84 48.16
N ASN A 281 10.24 -41.85 49.43
CA ASN A 281 11.00 -40.77 50.05
C ASN A 281 12.32 -41.36 50.55
N ASP A 282 13.39 -41.24 49.77
CA ASP A 282 14.72 -41.65 50.20
C ASP A 282 15.25 -40.67 51.24
N LYS A 283 15.21 -41.08 52.51
CA LYS A 283 16.09 -40.59 53.56
C LYS A 283 16.50 -41.71 54.52
N LYS A 284 17.78 -42.09 54.46
CA LYS A 284 18.74 -42.38 55.56
C LYS A 284 19.92 -43.20 54.98
N GLY A 285 21.18 -43.03 55.34
CA GLY A 285 21.93 -42.24 56.32
C GLY A 285 23.43 -42.37 55.94
N GLY A 286 24.35 -41.49 56.29
CA GLY A 286 24.92 -41.28 57.62
C GLY A 286 26.43 -41.06 57.43
N GLY A 287 27.01 -40.04 58.07
CA GLY A 287 28.45 -39.71 57.98
C GLY A 287 29.36 -40.69 58.75
N PRO A 288 30.70 -40.50 58.74
CA PRO A 288 31.27 -39.52 59.67
C PRO A 288 32.55 -38.75 59.23
N LYS A 289 32.71 -37.58 59.88
CA LYS A 289 33.91 -36.82 60.30
C LYS A 289 35.29 -37.07 59.65
N GLY A 290 35.89 -35.97 59.17
CA GLY A 290 37.35 -35.78 59.08
C GLY A 290 37.74 -34.30 59.04
N LYS A 291 38.30 -33.78 60.14
CA LYS A 291 38.93 -32.46 60.27
C LYS A 291 40.23 -32.39 59.45
N GLY A 292 40.51 -31.25 58.82
CA GLY A 292 41.84 -30.95 58.28
C GLY A 292 41.99 -29.49 57.85
N LYS A 293 42.47 -28.63 58.76
CA LYS A 293 43.05 -27.31 58.46
C LYS A 293 44.37 -27.52 57.71
N GLY A 294 44.60 -26.80 56.61
CA GLY A 294 45.91 -26.75 55.93
C GLY A 294 46.01 -25.52 55.04
N LYS A 295 47.08 -24.74 55.25
CA LYS A 295 47.34 -23.38 54.77
C LYS A 295 48.12 -23.42 53.45
N ALA A 296 47.85 -22.44 52.57
CA ALA A 296 48.75 -21.76 51.60
C ALA A 296 49.73 -22.55 50.73
N GLN A 297 49.74 -22.26 49.40
CA GLN A 297 50.89 -21.62 48.76
C GLN A 297 50.61 -21.09 47.34
N ARG A 298 51.33 -20.02 47.01
CA ARG A 298 51.43 -19.28 45.75
C ARG A 298 52.38 -19.96 44.76
N GLY A 299 52.18 -19.67 43.48
CA GLY A 299 53.13 -19.72 42.34
C GLY A 299 52.31 -19.59 41.05
N LYS A 300 52.34 -18.52 40.22
CA LYS A 300 53.43 -18.01 39.37
C LYS A 300 54.23 -19.16 38.71
N ASP A 301 54.40 -19.28 37.40
CA ASP A 301 54.50 -18.27 36.33
C ASP A 301 54.15 -18.89 34.93
N ASP A 302 54.06 -17.97 33.95
CA ASP A 302 54.17 -18.05 32.49
C ASP A 302 54.55 -19.37 31.80
N ASP A 303 53.98 -19.66 30.61
CA ASP A 303 54.60 -19.30 29.32
C ASP A 303 53.77 -19.75 28.07
N LYS A 304 53.88 -18.93 27.01
CA LYS A 304 53.80 -19.22 25.56
C LYS A 304 52.53 -19.74 24.84
N LYS A 305 51.92 -18.77 24.13
CA LYS A 305 51.82 -18.63 22.65
C LYS A 305 51.84 -19.91 21.77
N LYS A 306 50.79 -20.07 20.94
CA LYS A 306 50.77 -20.04 19.44
C LYS A 306 49.35 -20.37 18.95
N LYS A 307 48.59 -19.45 18.31
CA LYS A 307 48.50 -19.07 16.88
C LYS A 307 47.97 -20.16 15.90
N SER A 308 46.88 -19.79 15.22
CA SER A 308 46.42 -20.17 13.86
C SER A 308 45.94 -21.63 13.67
N SER A 309 44.97 -21.99 12.83
CA SER A 309 44.59 -21.48 11.51
C SER A 309 43.20 -22.04 11.09
N ALA A 310 42.60 -21.41 10.08
CA ALA A 310 41.35 -21.81 9.44
C ALA A 310 41.55 -22.78 8.26
N SER A 311 40.61 -23.71 8.04
CA SER A 311 40.14 -24.22 6.74
C SER A 311 38.83 -25.00 7.00
N LYS A 312 37.65 -24.78 6.38
CA LYS A 312 37.12 -24.60 5.01
C LYS A 312 36.82 -25.93 4.28
N LYS A 313 35.57 -26.00 3.75
CA LYS A 313 34.92 -26.95 2.80
C LYS A 313 34.04 -28.03 3.47
N GLN A 314 32.85 -28.40 2.97
CA GLN A 314 32.37 -28.44 1.58
C GLN A 314 30.83 -28.59 1.50
N LYS A 315 30.20 -28.04 0.45
CA LYS A 315 28.90 -28.44 -0.13
C LYS A 315 29.15 -29.23 -1.44
N PRO A 316 28.25 -30.12 -1.87
CA PRO A 316 27.96 -30.40 -3.30
C PRO A 316 26.59 -29.79 -3.70
N GLY A 317 26.18 -29.39 -4.91
CA GLY A 317 26.62 -29.47 -6.33
C GLY A 317 25.32 -29.65 -7.17
N LYS A 318 24.74 -28.64 -7.85
CA LYS A 318 24.89 -28.14 -9.25
C LYS A 318 24.27 -29.00 -10.39
N ASN A 319 23.42 -28.35 -11.21
CA ASN A 319 23.28 -28.41 -12.69
C ASN A 319 22.72 -27.02 -13.12
N ALA A 320 23.46 -26.04 -13.70
CA ALA A 320 23.95 -25.85 -15.09
C ALA A 320 22.81 -25.91 -16.15
N GLY A 321 22.47 -24.94 -17.03
CA GLY A 321 22.93 -23.62 -17.55
C GLY A 321 22.08 -23.35 -18.85
N PRO A 322 22.29 -22.31 -19.71
CA PRO A 322 23.32 -21.27 -19.74
C PRO A 322 22.80 -19.81 -19.95
N SER A 323 23.74 -18.88 -19.89
CA SER A 323 23.61 -17.41 -19.90
C SER A 323 24.23 -16.76 -21.16
N LYS A 324 23.83 -15.52 -21.49
CA LYS A 324 24.62 -14.59 -22.31
C LYS A 324 24.86 -13.26 -21.58
N LYS A 325 26.13 -12.85 -21.57
CA LYS A 325 26.77 -11.70 -20.91
C LYS A 325 26.65 -10.40 -21.73
N LYS A 326 26.70 -9.25 -21.06
CA LYS A 326 27.54 -8.10 -21.47
C LYS A 326 28.03 -7.31 -20.24
N LYS A 327 29.30 -6.93 -20.27
CA LYS A 327 30.15 -6.35 -19.21
C LYS A 327 30.18 -4.82 -19.30
N SER A 328 30.34 -4.16 -18.15
CA SER A 328 30.84 -2.78 -18.01
C SER A 328 32.35 -2.78 -17.68
N PRO A 329 33.11 -1.71 -18.00
CA PRO A 329 34.42 -1.43 -17.38
C PRO A 329 34.42 -0.15 -16.50
N PRO A 330 35.50 0.08 -15.70
CA PRO A 330 35.41 0.60 -14.33
C PRO A 330 35.98 2.03 -14.08
N LYS A 331 35.70 2.57 -12.88
CA LYS A 331 36.30 3.79 -12.27
C LYS A 331 37.79 3.62 -11.92
N PRO A 332 38.57 4.72 -11.90
CA PRO A 332 39.73 4.88 -11.01
C PRO A 332 39.52 5.93 -9.90
N LYS A 333 40.10 5.65 -8.73
CA LYS A 333 40.29 6.54 -7.57
C LYS A 333 41.60 7.33 -7.74
N GLY A 334 41.62 8.60 -7.36
CA GLY A 334 42.84 9.39 -7.16
C GLY A 334 42.68 10.35 -5.98
N ASN A 335 43.55 10.20 -4.98
CA ASN A 335 43.72 11.09 -3.82
C ASN A 335 44.55 12.32 -4.22
N GLY A 336 44.18 13.51 -3.76
CA GLY A 336 45.03 14.71 -3.88
C GLY A 336 44.54 15.85 -2.99
N LYS A 337 45.29 16.14 -1.91
CA LYS A 337 45.21 17.35 -1.08
C LYS A 337 45.65 18.57 -1.91
N GLY A 338 44.98 19.71 -1.77
CA GLY A 338 45.47 20.99 -2.29
C GLY A 338 44.54 22.16 -1.99
N LYS A 339 44.93 23.01 -1.02
CA LYS A 339 44.40 24.37 -0.78
C LYS A 339 44.62 25.24 -2.02
N GLN A 340 43.63 26.03 -2.44
CA GLN A 340 43.88 27.43 -2.83
C GLN A 340 42.60 28.28 -2.84
N ARG A 341 42.75 29.50 -2.31
CA ARG A 341 41.81 30.64 -2.31
C ARG A 341 41.95 31.44 -3.63
N GLN A 342 41.01 32.39 -3.79
CA GLN A 342 40.93 33.53 -4.74
C GLN A 342 40.14 33.22 -6.02
N ASN A 343 39.17 34.01 -6.47
CA ASN A 343 38.73 35.38 -6.11
C ASN A 343 37.24 35.45 -5.81
#